data_AF-A0A034WKC4-F1
#
_entry.id   AF-A0A034WKC4-F1
#
_cell.length_a   1.000
_cell.length_b   1.000
_cell.length_c   1.000
_cell.angle_alpha   90.00
_cell.angle_beta   90.00
_cell.angle_gamma   90.00
#
_symmetry.space_group_name_H-M   'P 1'
#
loop_
_entity.id
_entity.type
_entity.pdbx_description
1 polymer ?
#
loop_
_entity_poly.entity_id
_entity_poly.type
_entity_poly.pdbx_seq_one_letter_code
_entity_poly.pdbx_strand_id
1 'polypeptide(L)'
;APEITAAAETTATPETIVSPQTTVSSQTYISSETIFAPQTTDDPQTDVSLTNSTSSDAENATADSRALSWSMFSSFSSLSNKISDLLVVKKNVLAAYPLQLASTLIDKLCSNTLFMTHVPAKFTPDISKMHFQYITSCKNYSVPLMKAEQLWQHMSFNKKRKVVILATGWTNTVNDSSTLALLSKAFLCRKDVNFIIVDAAYYVDTLYKWAALNTEEIGEYIAKGLRHLLKVVPLKNIHLVGHSLGAHIMGKAGRTFTKLTGKKIPRITGLDPAKPCFYKNDTLYSLRRGDADFVDVIHTNIGILAKKKPLGDVDFYPGGANSLPPGCLTVTCAHIRAVEYFAESVYPGNGKNFIGLKCADWNDLKKLNCAADHTSPMGYAVNEKARGIYYVPVNRKSPYGKNAKPSSARWENAKCNKCEKVRRKKREKRKEKGFNSWLSSLVVNSQIFKGVGLL
;
A
#
# COMPACT_ATOMS: atom_id res chain seq x y z
N ALA A 1 0.60 -55.72 9.41
CA ALA A 1 1.58 -55.31 10.45
C ALA A 1 0.79 -54.72 11.61
N PRO A 2 1.20 -54.90 12.87
CA PRO A 2 0.31 -54.61 14.01
C PRO A 2 0.04 -53.10 14.11
N GLU A 3 -1.21 -52.73 14.34
CA GLU A 3 -1.58 -51.40 14.80
C GLU A 3 -0.97 -51.17 16.19
N ILE A 4 -0.12 -50.15 16.32
CA ILE A 4 0.43 -49.75 17.61
C ILE A 4 -0.46 -48.62 18.13
N THR A 5 -1.33 -48.95 19.09
CA THR A 5 -2.03 -47.97 19.92
C THR A 5 -1.12 -47.54 21.07
N ALA A 6 -0.66 -46.30 21.06
CA ALA A 6 0.08 -45.72 22.18
C ALA A 6 -0.91 -45.26 23.27
N ALA A 7 -0.75 -45.76 24.49
CA ALA A 7 -1.52 -45.32 25.66
C ALA A 7 -1.11 -43.91 26.11
N ALA A 8 -2.01 -43.25 26.84
CA ALA A 8 -1.87 -41.87 27.31
C ALA A 8 -0.54 -41.64 28.07
N GLU A 9 0.11 -40.51 27.74
CA GLU A 9 1.43 -40.06 28.21
C GLU A 9 2.65 -40.75 27.58
N THR A 10 2.99 -40.35 26.35
CA THR A 10 4.31 -40.63 25.75
C THR A 10 4.90 -39.39 25.09
N THR A 11 6.18 -39.12 25.38
CA THR A 11 7.00 -38.05 24.77
C THR A 11 7.85 -38.65 23.65
N ALA A 12 7.76 -38.12 22.43
CA ALA A 12 8.57 -38.58 21.31
C ALA A 12 9.89 -37.79 21.20
N THR A 13 11.01 -38.49 21.16
CA THR A 13 12.37 -37.94 21.00
C THR A 13 12.75 -37.75 19.52
N PRO A 14 13.84 -37.00 19.21
CA PRO A 14 14.07 -36.37 17.89
C PRO A 14 14.27 -37.30 16.67
N GLU A 15 14.30 -38.62 16.86
CA GLU A 15 14.58 -39.58 15.77
C GLU A 15 13.39 -40.46 15.38
N THR A 16 12.15 -40.07 15.72
CA THR A 16 10.97 -40.90 15.45
C THR A 16 10.37 -40.61 14.06
N ILE A 17 10.36 -41.63 13.17
CA ILE A 17 9.67 -41.59 11.86
C ILE A 17 8.25 -42.18 12.03
N VAL A 18 7.21 -41.38 11.74
CA VAL A 18 5.80 -41.78 11.92
C VAL A 18 5.19 -42.27 10.60
N SER A 19 4.51 -43.41 10.64
CA SER A 19 3.92 -44.12 9.49
C SER A 19 2.59 -43.47 9.01
N PRO A 20 2.13 -43.68 7.75
CA PRO A 20 1.01 -42.94 7.15
C PRO A 20 -0.39 -43.16 7.76
N GLN A 21 -0.53 -44.00 8.80
CA GLN A 21 -1.81 -44.37 9.40
C GLN A 21 -1.88 -44.10 10.92
N THR A 22 -1.05 -43.19 11.45
CA THR A 22 -1.04 -42.90 12.89
C THR A 22 -2.08 -41.83 13.27
N THR A 23 -3.10 -42.23 14.03
CA THR A 23 -4.06 -41.32 14.68
C THR A 23 -3.46 -40.76 15.97
N VAL A 24 -3.42 -39.43 16.12
CA VAL A 24 -2.84 -38.75 17.28
C VAL A 24 -3.96 -38.14 18.12
N SER A 25 -3.93 -38.37 19.43
CA SER A 25 -4.90 -37.83 20.40
C SER A 25 -4.74 -36.32 20.59
N SER A 26 -5.79 -35.65 21.08
CA SER A 26 -5.86 -34.19 21.27
C SER A 26 -4.89 -33.61 22.32
N GLN A 27 -4.06 -34.44 22.96
CA GLN A 27 -3.13 -34.04 24.02
C GLN A 27 -1.64 -34.32 23.71
N THR A 28 -1.28 -34.66 22.46
CA THR A 28 0.12 -34.97 22.11
C THR A 28 0.96 -33.72 21.76
N TYR A 29 2.11 -33.55 22.42
CA TYR A 29 3.09 -32.48 22.13
C TYR A 29 4.14 -32.96 21.11
N ILE A 30 4.31 -32.22 20.01
CA ILE A 30 5.24 -32.55 18.91
C ILE A 30 6.40 -31.54 18.89
N SER A 31 7.63 -32.05 18.87
CA SER A 31 8.88 -31.26 18.77
C SER A 31 9.02 -30.56 17.41
N SER A 32 9.68 -29.39 17.39
CA SER A 32 9.91 -28.54 16.22
C SER A 32 10.76 -29.15 15.09
N GLU A 33 11.30 -30.36 15.29
CA GLU A 33 12.18 -31.05 14.33
C GLU A 33 11.50 -32.24 13.62
N THR A 34 10.20 -32.45 13.82
CA THR A 34 9.48 -33.63 13.27
C THR A 34 9.16 -33.45 11.76
N ILE A 35 9.59 -34.40 10.92
CA ILE A 35 9.42 -34.36 9.45
C ILE A 35 8.27 -35.28 9.01
N PHE A 36 7.29 -34.75 8.27
CA PHE A 36 6.21 -35.52 7.63
C PHE A 36 6.44 -35.66 6.12
N ALA A 37 6.31 -36.87 5.58
CA ALA A 37 6.43 -37.14 4.15
C ALA A 37 5.14 -36.78 3.40
N PRO A 38 5.20 -36.16 2.19
CA PRO A 38 4.01 -35.87 1.41
C PRO A 38 3.71 -37.02 0.44
N GLN A 39 2.44 -37.42 0.26
CA GLN A 39 1.77 -37.72 -1.03
C GLN A 39 0.23 -37.79 -0.85
N THR A 40 -0.46 -37.49 -1.96
CA THR A 40 -1.88 -37.12 -2.17
C THR A 40 -2.87 -38.29 -2.27
N THR A 41 -4.15 -38.10 -1.87
CA THR A 41 -5.38 -38.12 -2.71
C THR A 41 -6.66 -37.98 -1.85
N ASP A 42 -7.69 -37.30 -2.39
CA ASP A 42 -9.05 -37.16 -1.83
C ASP A 42 -9.88 -38.47 -1.93
N ASP A 43 -10.74 -38.73 -0.94
CA ASP A 43 -12.07 -39.35 -1.15
C ASP A 43 -13.02 -39.00 0.04
N PRO A 44 -14.32 -38.66 -0.18
CA PRO A 44 -15.21 -38.15 0.85
C PRO A 44 -16.24 -39.20 1.28
N GLN A 45 -16.33 -39.52 2.57
CA GLN A 45 -17.57 -39.99 3.22
C GLN A 45 -17.29 -40.27 4.70
N THR A 46 -17.95 -39.52 5.59
CA THR A 46 -18.71 -40.05 6.74
C THR A 46 -19.24 -38.87 7.57
N ASP A 47 -20.58 -38.78 7.64
CA ASP A 47 -21.30 -38.04 8.67
C ASP A 47 -20.94 -38.60 10.05
N VAL A 48 -20.66 -37.71 11.01
CA VAL A 48 -20.72 -38.04 12.44
C VAL A 48 -21.42 -36.91 13.18
N SER A 49 -22.70 -37.15 13.45
CA SER A 49 -23.52 -36.53 14.49
C SER A 49 -22.94 -36.86 15.87
N LEU A 50 -23.02 -35.94 16.84
CA LEU A 50 -23.19 -36.19 18.30
C LEU A 50 -23.26 -34.82 19.03
N THR A 51 -24.46 -34.35 19.35
CA THR A 51 -25.14 -34.37 20.67
C THR A 51 -24.74 -33.25 21.64
N ASN A 52 -25.74 -32.45 21.95
CA ASN A 52 -25.79 -31.46 23.03
C ASN A 52 -25.48 -32.09 24.39
N SER A 53 -24.62 -31.40 25.16
CA SER A 53 -24.76 -31.33 26.62
C SER A 53 -24.82 -29.87 27.02
N THR A 54 -26.01 -29.43 27.41
CA THR A 54 -26.29 -28.15 28.05
C THR A 54 -25.78 -28.16 29.48
N SER A 55 -24.99 -27.17 29.87
CA SER A 55 -25.07 -26.58 31.21
C SER A 55 -24.83 -25.08 31.08
N SER A 56 -25.79 -24.34 31.65
CA SER A 56 -25.86 -22.89 31.80
C SER A 56 -24.58 -22.28 32.33
N ASP A 57 -24.12 -21.22 31.67
CA ASP A 57 -23.85 -19.92 32.29
C ASP A 57 -23.66 -18.90 31.18
N ALA A 58 -24.73 -18.17 30.89
CA ALA A 58 -24.70 -16.96 30.09
C ALA A 58 -24.56 -15.79 31.07
N GLU A 59 -23.41 -15.11 31.05
CA GLU A 59 -23.32 -13.64 31.12
C GLU A 59 -21.84 -13.19 31.03
N ASN A 60 -21.61 -12.18 30.18
CA ASN A 60 -20.40 -11.36 30.04
C ASN A 60 -19.08 -12.00 29.59
N ALA A 61 -18.87 -12.05 28.26
CA ALA A 61 -17.52 -12.01 27.67
C ALA A 61 -17.49 -11.28 26.32
N THR A 62 -17.91 -10.02 26.28
CA THR A 62 -17.64 -9.10 25.16
C THR A 62 -16.23 -8.50 25.26
N ALA A 63 -15.19 -9.33 25.34
CA ALA A 63 -13.84 -8.83 25.48
C ALA A 63 -12.74 -9.84 25.09
N ASP A 64 -12.83 -10.62 23.99
CA ASP A 64 -11.63 -11.38 23.60
C ASP A 64 -11.45 -11.81 22.13
N SER A 65 -11.73 -10.91 21.18
CA SER A 65 -11.31 -11.10 19.77
C SER A 65 -10.07 -10.27 19.40
N ARG A 66 -9.66 -9.34 20.27
CA ARG A 66 -8.44 -8.53 20.07
C ARG A 66 -7.17 -9.29 20.46
N ALA A 67 -7.18 -10.15 21.49
CA ALA A 67 -5.97 -10.84 21.95
C ALA A 67 -5.47 -11.93 20.98
N LEU A 68 -6.38 -12.63 20.30
CA LEU A 68 -6.05 -13.68 19.31
C LEU A 68 -5.44 -13.10 18.02
N SER A 69 -5.82 -11.87 17.63
CA SER A 69 -5.22 -11.13 16.50
C SER A 69 -3.77 -10.73 16.81
N TRP A 70 -3.54 -10.27 18.04
CA TRP A 70 -2.20 -9.99 18.53
C TRP A 70 -1.36 -11.27 18.55
N SER A 71 -1.82 -12.43 19.04
CA SER A 71 -0.95 -13.62 19.15
C SER A 71 -0.46 -14.16 17.79
N MET A 72 -1.31 -14.17 16.76
CA MET A 72 -0.97 -14.73 15.44
C MET A 72 0.05 -13.87 14.66
N PHE A 73 0.00 -12.54 14.77
CA PHE A 73 0.95 -11.62 14.11
C PHE A 73 2.03 -11.04 15.05
N SER A 74 1.83 -11.07 16.37
CA SER A 74 2.91 -10.89 17.35
C SER A 74 3.83 -12.10 17.40
N SER A 75 3.42 -13.28 16.95
CA SER A 75 4.39 -14.32 16.58
C SER A 75 5.32 -13.85 15.46
N PHE A 76 4.83 -13.06 14.51
CA PHE A 76 5.65 -12.49 13.43
C PHE A 76 6.53 -11.31 13.87
N SER A 77 6.11 -10.53 14.88
CA SER A 77 6.92 -9.43 15.46
C SER A 77 7.80 -9.85 16.65
N SER A 78 7.44 -10.87 17.42
CA SER A 78 8.22 -11.39 18.56
C SER A 78 9.34 -12.33 18.13
N LEU A 79 9.18 -13.05 17.01
CA LEU A 79 10.29 -13.77 16.37
C LEU A 79 11.35 -12.80 15.80
N SER A 80 11.00 -11.52 15.60
CA SER A 80 11.89 -10.46 15.12
C SER A 80 12.75 -9.82 16.24
N ASN A 81 12.40 -10.00 17.52
CA ASN A 81 13.05 -9.30 18.63
C ASN A 81 13.95 -10.20 19.51
N LYS A 82 14.00 -11.53 19.26
CA LYS A 82 14.79 -12.49 20.07
C LYS A 82 16.05 -13.06 19.42
N ILE A 83 16.50 -12.52 18.27
CA ILE A 83 17.73 -12.95 17.60
C ILE A 83 18.67 -11.76 17.41
N SER A 84 19.13 -11.17 18.51
CA SER A 84 20.18 -10.14 18.46
C SER A 84 21.58 -10.63 18.86
N ASP A 85 21.77 -11.87 19.32
CA ASP A 85 23.06 -12.27 19.90
C ASP A 85 23.68 -13.60 19.43
N LEU A 86 23.33 -14.14 18.25
CA LEU A 86 24.18 -15.21 17.70
C LEU A 86 24.32 -15.15 16.17
N LEU A 87 25.58 -15.02 15.76
CA LEU A 87 26.15 -15.29 14.44
C LEU A 87 26.05 -14.18 13.38
N VAL A 88 27.04 -13.29 13.45
CA VAL A 88 27.59 -12.57 12.30
C VAL A 88 28.12 -13.60 11.26
N VAL A 89 27.80 -13.37 9.98
CA VAL A 89 28.35 -14.02 8.74
C VAL A 89 27.54 -15.17 8.08
N LYS A 90 26.43 -14.84 7.37
CA LYS A 90 26.25 -14.97 5.88
C LYS A 90 24.86 -14.45 5.45
N LYS A 91 24.88 -13.15 5.14
CA LYS A 91 23.89 -12.22 4.55
C LYS A 91 22.55 -12.77 4.00
N ASN A 92 21.46 -12.18 4.51
CA ASN A 92 20.08 -11.98 4.01
C ASN A 92 19.26 -13.19 3.51
N VAL A 93 19.88 -14.23 2.96
CA VAL A 93 19.19 -15.40 2.41
C VAL A 93 18.74 -16.36 3.52
N LEU A 94 19.62 -16.60 4.51
CA LEU A 94 19.33 -17.49 5.65
C LEU A 94 18.22 -16.97 6.57
N ALA A 95 18.14 -15.65 6.80
CA ALA A 95 17.07 -15.06 7.61
C ALA A 95 15.72 -14.96 6.88
N ALA A 96 15.73 -14.77 5.56
CA ALA A 96 14.52 -14.60 4.77
C ALA A 96 13.81 -15.92 4.45
N TYR A 97 14.55 -17.02 4.32
CA TYR A 97 13.99 -18.31 3.91
C TYR A 97 12.97 -18.90 4.90
N PRO A 98 13.24 -18.95 6.23
CA PRO A 98 12.24 -19.36 7.22
C PRO A 98 11.00 -18.46 7.20
N LEU A 99 11.17 -17.15 7.09
CA LEU A 99 10.06 -16.17 7.01
C LEU A 99 9.22 -16.36 5.75
N GLN A 100 9.86 -16.70 4.63
CA GLN A 100 9.18 -16.96 3.37
C GLN A 100 8.33 -18.24 3.44
N LEU A 101 8.84 -19.31 4.07
CA LEU A 101 8.09 -20.55 4.31
C LEU A 101 6.88 -20.29 5.20
N ALA A 102 7.08 -19.66 6.37
CA ALA A 102 6.01 -19.31 7.30
C ALA A 102 4.93 -18.45 6.61
N SER A 103 5.35 -17.41 5.88
CA SER A 103 4.43 -16.57 5.13
C SER A 103 3.68 -17.33 4.03
N THR A 104 4.30 -18.33 3.40
CA THR A 104 3.63 -19.15 2.37
C THR A 104 2.59 -20.09 2.97
N LEU A 105 2.86 -20.64 4.15
CA LEU A 105 1.88 -21.40 4.93
C LEU A 105 0.69 -20.52 5.33
N ILE A 106 0.94 -19.32 5.85
CA ILE A 106 -0.11 -18.35 6.19
C ILE A 106 -0.93 -17.94 4.96
N ASP A 107 -0.28 -17.68 3.82
CA ASP A 107 -0.97 -17.34 2.57
C ASP A 107 -1.87 -18.48 2.09
N LYS A 108 -1.37 -19.73 2.13
CA LYS A 108 -2.13 -20.93 1.76
C LYS A 108 -3.30 -21.18 2.71
N LEU A 109 -3.07 -21.07 4.02
CA LEU A 109 -4.12 -21.17 5.04
C LEU A 109 -5.15 -20.05 4.81
N CYS A 110 -4.76 -18.79 4.77
CA CYS A 110 -5.72 -17.70 4.59
C CYS A 110 -6.57 -17.83 3.31
N SER A 111 -5.97 -18.33 2.22
CA SER A 111 -6.67 -18.52 0.96
C SER A 111 -7.63 -19.72 0.98
N ASN A 112 -7.27 -20.82 1.65
CA ASN A 112 -8.09 -22.04 1.74
C ASN A 112 -9.15 -21.94 2.86
N THR A 113 -8.83 -21.31 3.99
CA THR A 113 -9.70 -21.15 5.17
C THR A 113 -10.69 -19.99 5.03
N LEU A 114 -10.86 -19.42 3.83
CA LEU A 114 -11.98 -18.54 3.51
C LEU A 114 -13.34 -19.26 3.62
N PHE A 115 -13.36 -20.60 3.75
CA PHE A 115 -14.55 -21.44 3.78
C PHE A 115 -14.68 -22.41 4.98
N MET A 116 -13.95 -22.21 6.10
CA MET A 116 -14.21 -23.06 7.28
C MET A 116 -15.59 -22.77 7.90
N THR A 117 -16.31 -23.81 8.27
CA THR A 117 -17.70 -23.83 8.78
C THR A 117 -17.93 -23.06 10.09
N HIS A 118 -16.87 -22.62 10.77
CA HIS A 118 -16.92 -21.71 11.91
C HIS A 118 -16.10 -20.44 11.63
N VAL A 119 -16.58 -19.60 10.69
CA VAL A 119 -16.03 -18.25 10.54
C VAL A 119 -16.65 -17.36 11.62
N PRO A 120 -15.87 -16.63 12.44
CA PRO A 120 -16.42 -15.53 13.24
C PRO A 120 -17.19 -14.57 12.33
N ALA A 121 -18.22 -13.91 12.85
CA ALA A 121 -19.06 -13.01 12.04
C ALA A 121 -18.21 -12.04 11.22
N LYS A 122 -18.50 -11.95 9.91
CA LYS A 122 -17.79 -11.07 8.98
C LYS A 122 -17.81 -9.64 9.49
N PHE A 123 -16.65 -9.09 9.82
CA PHE A 123 -16.52 -7.66 10.07
C PHE A 123 -16.51 -6.93 8.73
N THR A 124 -17.70 -6.55 8.27
CA THR A 124 -17.86 -5.67 7.12
C THR A 124 -17.46 -4.25 7.52
N PRO A 125 -16.67 -3.57 6.68
CA PRO A 125 -16.27 -2.21 6.95
C PRO A 125 -17.50 -1.32 6.74
N ASP A 126 -17.81 -0.48 7.71
CA ASP A 126 -18.81 0.56 7.51
C ASP A 126 -18.25 1.65 6.59
N ILE A 127 -18.53 1.51 5.29
CA ILE A 127 -18.08 2.42 4.24
C ILE A 127 -18.48 3.87 4.51
N SER A 128 -19.52 4.12 5.31
CA SER A 128 -19.95 5.48 5.64
C SER A 128 -18.89 6.28 6.42
N LYS A 129 -17.96 5.62 7.11
CA LYS A 129 -16.87 6.30 7.84
C LYS A 129 -15.57 6.39 7.03
N MET A 130 -15.52 5.88 5.81
CA MET A 130 -14.36 6.06 4.93
C MET A 130 -14.41 7.41 4.22
N HIS A 131 -13.24 8.01 4.02
CA HIS A 131 -13.14 9.35 3.47
C HIS A 131 -12.09 9.46 2.37
N PHE A 132 -12.38 10.29 1.37
CA PHE A 132 -11.34 10.92 0.57
C PHE A 132 -10.77 12.11 1.34
N GLN A 133 -9.46 12.07 1.57
CA GLN A 133 -8.70 13.16 2.13
C GLN A 133 -7.93 13.89 1.03
N TYR A 134 -8.38 15.09 0.68
CA TYR A 134 -7.68 15.95 -0.26
C TYR A 134 -6.61 16.75 0.44
N ILE A 135 -5.37 16.48 0.06
CA ILE A 135 -4.18 17.03 0.69
C ILE A 135 -3.79 18.32 -0.01
N THR A 136 -3.70 19.41 0.75
CA THR A 136 -3.26 20.71 0.25
C THR A 136 -2.20 21.32 1.15
N SER A 137 -1.50 22.34 0.66
CA SER A 137 -0.46 23.03 1.43
C SER A 137 -1.00 23.81 2.64
N CYS A 138 -2.30 24.07 2.71
CA CYS A 138 -2.91 24.94 3.73
C CYS A 138 -3.86 24.18 4.64
N LYS A 139 -4.79 23.41 4.07
CA LYS A 139 -5.81 22.69 4.81
C LYS A 139 -6.18 21.41 4.08
N ASN A 140 -6.18 20.30 4.78
CA ASN A 140 -6.69 19.04 4.25
C ASN A 140 -8.22 19.06 4.32
N TYR A 141 -8.87 18.52 3.29
CA TYR A 141 -10.32 18.42 3.23
C TYR A 141 -10.72 16.95 3.25
N SER A 142 -11.56 16.57 4.21
CA SER A 142 -12.09 15.21 4.31
C SER A 142 -13.52 15.18 3.79
N VAL A 143 -13.80 14.26 2.87
CA VAL A 143 -15.12 14.06 2.27
C VAL A 143 -15.46 12.57 2.33
N PRO A 144 -16.65 12.18 2.81
CA PRO A 144 -17.04 10.77 2.83
C PRO A 144 -16.92 10.12 1.45
N LEU A 145 -16.47 8.87 1.39
CA LEU A 145 -16.25 8.13 0.14
C LEU A 145 -17.52 8.09 -0.73
N MET A 146 -18.67 7.98 -0.06
CA MET A 146 -20.03 7.99 -0.64
C MET A 146 -20.47 9.33 -1.23
N LYS A 147 -19.75 10.41 -0.94
CA LYS A 147 -20.09 11.79 -1.35
C LYS A 147 -18.94 12.44 -2.14
N ALA A 148 -18.19 11.64 -2.90
CA ALA A 148 -16.98 12.04 -3.62
C ALA A 148 -17.16 13.29 -4.51
N GLU A 149 -18.36 13.51 -5.04
CA GLU A 149 -18.75 14.68 -5.83
C GLU A 149 -18.48 15.99 -5.10
N GLN A 150 -18.67 16.02 -3.78
CA GLN A 150 -18.39 17.20 -2.96
C GLN A 150 -16.90 17.58 -3.03
N LEU A 151 -16.02 16.58 -3.10
CA LEU A 151 -14.60 16.83 -3.28
C LEU A 151 -14.28 17.36 -4.68
N TRP A 152 -14.86 16.75 -5.73
CA TRP A 152 -14.61 17.14 -7.11
C TRP A 152 -15.12 18.56 -7.45
N GLN A 153 -16.12 19.04 -6.71
CA GLN A 153 -16.65 20.40 -6.83
C GLN A 153 -16.04 21.39 -5.82
N HIS A 154 -15.15 20.95 -4.94
CA HIS A 154 -14.55 21.80 -3.93
C HIS A 154 -13.73 22.93 -4.58
N MET A 155 -13.83 24.17 -4.05
CA MET A 155 -13.20 25.36 -4.66
C MET A 155 -11.67 25.27 -4.77
N SER A 156 -11.02 24.54 -3.87
CA SER A 156 -9.57 24.31 -3.88
C SER A 156 -9.15 23.17 -4.83
N PHE A 157 -10.09 22.41 -5.40
CA PHE A 157 -9.81 21.33 -6.34
C PHE A 157 -9.62 21.89 -7.75
N ASN A 158 -8.42 21.77 -8.30
CA ASN A 158 -8.13 22.34 -9.62
C ASN A 158 -8.37 21.32 -10.72
N LYS A 159 -9.47 21.50 -11.46
CA LYS A 159 -9.94 20.60 -12.52
C LYS A 159 -8.97 20.46 -13.71
N LYS A 160 -8.00 21.38 -13.86
CA LYS A 160 -6.96 21.33 -14.91
C LYS A 160 -5.74 20.49 -14.54
N ARG A 161 -5.60 20.11 -13.26
CA ARG A 161 -4.46 19.33 -12.76
C ARG A 161 -4.69 17.83 -12.92
N LYS A 162 -3.59 17.06 -12.90
CA LYS A 162 -3.65 15.61 -12.75
C LYS A 162 -4.26 15.25 -11.40
N VAL A 163 -4.89 14.09 -11.30
CA VAL A 163 -5.48 13.58 -10.06
C VAL A 163 -4.75 12.30 -9.70
N VAL A 164 -4.09 12.29 -8.54
CA VAL A 164 -3.45 11.11 -7.98
C VAL A 164 -4.21 10.69 -6.73
N ILE A 165 -4.72 9.46 -6.72
CA ILE A 165 -5.45 8.90 -5.58
C ILE A 165 -4.63 7.74 -4.99
N LEU A 166 -4.28 7.85 -3.71
CA LEU A 166 -3.53 6.85 -2.96
C LEU A 166 -4.47 6.05 -2.04
N ALA A 167 -4.38 4.72 -2.06
CA ALA A 167 -4.85 3.87 -0.96
C ALA A 167 -3.67 3.25 -0.22
N THR A 168 -3.71 3.29 1.10
CA THR A 168 -2.72 2.67 1.97
C THR A 168 -3.09 1.23 2.33
N GLY A 169 -2.13 0.51 2.90
CA GLY A 169 -2.34 -0.83 3.46
C GLY A 169 -2.72 -0.83 4.95
N TRP A 170 -2.58 -2.01 5.56
CA TRP A 170 -2.79 -2.26 7.00
C TRP A 170 -2.02 -1.24 7.88
N THR A 171 -2.64 -0.80 8.99
CA THR A 171 -2.07 0.09 10.05
C THR A 171 -1.55 1.48 9.66
N ASN A 172 -1.82 1.99 8.45
CA ASN A 172 -1.46 3.36 8.09
C ASN A 172 -2.64 4.33 8.28
N THR A 173 -2.74 4.96 9.45
CA THR A 173 -3.65 6.11 9.65
C THR A 173 -3.09 7.39 9.03
N VAL A 174 -3.99 8.27 8.60
CA VAL A 174 -3.63 9.59 8.05
C VAL A 174 -3.01 10.51 9.10
N ASN A 175 -3.17 10.16 10.38
CA ASN A 175 -2.66 10.94 11.49
C ASN A 175 -1.31 10.43 12.04
N ASP A 176 -0.79 9.26 11.64
CA ASP A 176 0.40 8.68 12.30
C ASP A 176 1.37 7.87 11.41
N SER A 177 1.17 7.79 10.09
CA SER A 177 2.11 7.05 9.22
C SER A 177 3.12 7.94 8.50
N SER A 178 4.42 7.70 8.75
CA SER A 178 5.55 8.30 8.03
C SER A 178 5.42 8.17 6.51
N THR A 179 4.82 7.07 6.05
CA THR A 179 4.43 6.78 4.66
C THR A 179 3.58 7.88 4.01
N LEU A 180 2.50 8.31 4.67
CA LEU A 180 1.60 9.31 4.14
C LEU A 180 2.22 10.69 4.16
N ALA A 181 3.02 11.00 5.18
CA ALA A 181 3.78 12.25 5.24
C ALA A 181 4.79 12.35 4.08
N LEU A 182 5.49 11.27 3.74
CA LEU A 182 6.46 11.22 2.64
C LEU A 182 5.81 11.52 1.28
N LEU A 183 4.73 10.80 0.93
CA LEU A 183 4.05 11.00 -0.35
C LEU A 183 3.32 12.34 -0.40
N SER A 184 2.66 12.74 0.69
CA SER A 184 2.02 14.05 0.77
C SER A 184 3.01 15.16 0.51
N LYS A 185 4.18 15.15 1.15
CA LYS A 185 5.22 16.15 0.93
C LYS A 185 5.71 16.16 -0.52
N ALA A 186 5.98 14.98 -1.09
CA ALA A 186 6.48 14.86 -2.45
C ALA A 186 5.47 15.38 -3.48
N PHE A 187 4.18 15.02 -3.35
CA PHE A 187 3.12 15.51 -4.24
C PHE A 187 2.77 16.98 -4.00
N LEU A 188 2.90 17.51 -2.78
CA LEU A 188 2.75 18.95 -2.52
C LEU A 188 3.84 19.79 -3.20
N CYS A 189 5.02 19.22 -3.48
CA CYS A 189 6.03 19.88 -4.32
C CYS A 189 5.61 19.97 -5.79
N ARG A 190 4.58 19.21 -6.20
CA ARG A 190 4.04 19.19 -7.57
C ARG A 190 2.78 20.04 -7.67
N LYS A 191 2.96 21.23 -8.25
CA LYS A 191 1.87 22.22 -8.44
C LYS A 191 0.89 21.84 -9.55
N ASP A 192 1.13 20.75 -10.26
CA ASP A 192 0.34 20.22 -11.39
C ASP A 192 -0.53 19.01 -11.01
N VAL A 193 -0.57 18.63 -9.72
CA VAL A 193 -1.32 17.47 -9.20
C VAL A 193 -2.31 17.89 -8.12
N ASN A 194 -3.52 17.32 -8.14
CA ASN A 194 -4.39 17.18 -6.98
C ASN A 194 -4.07 15.83 -6.35
N PHE A 195 -3.68 15.81 -5.07
CA PHE A 195 -3.30 14.58 -4.36
C PHE A 195 -4.36 14.22 -3.31
N ILE A 196 -4.92 13.02 -3.43
CA ILE A 196 -6.01 12.52 -2.59
C ILE A 196 -5.57 11.21 -1.97
N ILE A 197 -5.86 11.03 -0.69
CA ILE A 197 -5.66 9.78 0.04
C ILE A 197 -7.03 9.20 0.37
N VAL A 198 -7.20 7.89 0.21
CA VAL A 198 -8.34 7.16 0.75
C VAL A 198 -8.00 6.78 2.19
N ASP A 199 -8.68 7.42 3.13
CA ASP A 199 -8.58 7.08 4.54
C ASP A 199 -9.47 5.85 4.82
N ALA A 200 -8.82 4.69 4.81
CA ALA A 200 -9.42 3.42 5.20
C ALA A 200 -8.99 3.00 6.62
N ALA A 201 -8.30 3.87 7.37
CA ALA A 201 -7.46 3.48 8.49
C ALA A 201 -8.22 2.84 9.66
N TYR A 202 -9.50 3.15 9.84
CA TYR A 202 -10.36 2.55 10.86
C TYR A 202 -10.77 1.09 10.55
N TYR A 203 -10.48 0.59 9.35
CA TYR A 203 -11.02 -0.70 8.85
C TYR A 203 -9.94 -1.72 8.50
N VAL A 204 -8.73 -1.23 8.26
CA VAL A 204 -7.50 -2.03 8.11
C VAL A 204 -6.85 -2.36 9.46
N ASP A 205 -7.59 -2.24 10.58
CA ASP A 205 -7.17 -2.59 11.95
C ASP A 205 -8.09 -3.68 12.55
N THR A 206 -8.42 -4.68 11.74
CA THR A 206 -9.34 -5.79 12.10
C THR A 206 -8.55 -7.10 12.23
N LEU A 207 -9.03 -8.26 11.74
CA LEU A 207 -8.12 -9.38 11.41
C LEU A 207 -7.65 -9.22 9.97
N TYR A 208 -6.39 -9.57 9.64
CA TYR A 208 -5.86 -9.41 8.27
C TYR A 208 -6.77 -10.04 7.20
N LYS A 209 -7.38 -11.19 7.52
CA LYS A 209 -8.40 -11.86 6.70
C LYS A 209 -9.57 -10.91 6.33
N TRP A 210 -10.06 -10.13 7.29
CA TRP A 210 -11.14 -9.17 7.06
C TRP A 210 -10.67 -8.00 6.19
N ALA A 211 -9.50 -7.40 6.42
CA ALA A 211 -9.06 -6.32 5.53
C ALA A 211 -8.80 -6.80 4.09
N ALA A 212 -8.32 -8.04 3.91
CA ALA A 212 -8.19 -8.62 2.57
C ALA A 212 -9.56 -8.71 1.89
N LEU A 213 -10.58 -9.24 2.58
CA LEU A 213 -11.96 -9.29 2.08
C LEU A 213 -12.55 -7.89 1.78
N ASN A 214 -12.19 -6.91 2.60
CA ASN A 214 -12.70 -5.55 2.49
C ASN A 214 -12.11 -4.79 1.28
N THR A 215 -11.01 -5.27 0.70
CA THR A 215 -10.41 -4.62 -0.48
C THR A 215 -11.38 -4.54 -1.67
N GLU A 216 -12.24 -5.54 -1.82
CA GLU A 216 -13.24 -5.61 -2.89
C GLU A 216 -14.28 -4.49 -2.74
N GLU A 217 -14.88 -4.37 -1.55
CA GLU A 217 -15.92 -3.37 -1.27
C GLU A 217 -15.37 -1.94 -1.36
N ILE A 218 -14.21 -1.68 -0.77
CA ILE A 218 -13.56 -0.36 -0.81
C ILE A 218 -13.28 0.05 -2.26
N GLY A 219 -12.75 -0.87 -3.07
CA GLY A 219 -12.48 -0.63 -4.49
C GLY A 219 -13.74 -0.27 -5.28
N GLU A 220 -14.88 -0.91 -4.98
CA GLU A 220 -16.16 -0.59 -5.64
C GLU A 220 -16.63 0.84 -5.36
N TYR A 221 -16.51 1.30 -4.12
CA TYR A 221 -16.91 2.66 -3.77
C TYR A 221 -15.95 3.72 -4.31
N ILE A 222 -14.64 3.43 -4.36
CA ILE A 222 -13.69 4.28 -5.08
C ILE A 222 -14.07 4.37 -6.56
N ALA A 223 -14.42 3.26 -7.20
CA ALA A 223 -14.85 3.24 -8.61
C ALA A 223 -16.11 4.09 -8.86
N LYS A 224 -17.09 4.04 -7.95
CA LYS A 224 -18.26 4.93 -7.99
C LYS A 224 -17.81 6.39 -7.94
N GLY A 225 -16.95 6.78 -6.99
CA GLY A 225 -16.40 8.13 -6.91
C GLY A 225 -15.63 8.57 -8.17
N LEU A 226 -14.84 7.68 -8.76
CA LEU A 226 -14.10 7.89 -10.01
C LEU A 226 -15.02 8.14 -11.21
N ARG A 227 -16.14 7.43 -11.30
CA ARG A 227 -17.16 7.67 -12.35
C ARG A 227 -17.67 9.12 -12.31
N HIS A 228 -17.84 9.69 -11.12
CA HIS A 228 -18.24 11.09 -10.98
C HIS A 228 -17.09 12.06 -11.31
N LEU A 229 -15.85 11.69 -10.98
CA LEU A 229 -14.66 12.46 -11.32
C LEU A 229 -14.51 12.68 -12.84
N LEU A 230 -14.93 11.72 -13.68
CA LEU A 230 -14.90 11.87 -15.15
C LEU A 230 -15.72 13.04 -15.69
N LYS A 231 -16.71 13.51 -14.94
CA LYS A 231 -17.51 14.68 -15.33
C LYS A 231 -16.73 15.99 -15.13
N VAL A 232 -15.58 15.93 -14.47
CA VAL A 232 -14.85 17.09 -13.95
C VAL A 232 -13.43 17.17 -14.50
N VAL A 233 -12.74 16.04 -14.63
CA VAL A 233 -11.36 15.97 -15.15
C VAL A 233 -11.25 15.00 -16.33
N PRO A 234 -10.37 15.26 -17.30
CA PRO A 234 -10.10 14.31 -18.37
C PRO A 234 -9.60 12.96 -17.82
N LEU A 235 -10.10 11.85 -18.36
CA LEU A 235 -9.72 10.49 -17.94
C LEU A 235 -8.20 10.29 -17.91
N LYS A 236 -7.49 10.75 -18.96
CA LYS A 236 -6.02 10.68 -19.11
C LYS A 236 -5.22 11.31 -17.96
N ASN A 237 -5.87 12.12 -17.12
CA ASN A 237 -5.24 12.81 -15.99
C ASN A 237 -5.36 12.05 -14.67
N ILE A 238 -6.00 10.87 -14.65
CA ILE A 238 -6.22 10.08 -13.44
C ILE A 238 -5.12 9.02 -13.29
N HIS A 239 -4.51 8.97 -12.10
CA HIS A 239 -3.51 7.98 -11.71
C HIS A 239 -3.86 7.43 -10.32
N LEU A 240 -3.98 6.11 -10.23
CA LEU A 240 -4.22 5.42 -8.97
C LEU A 240 -2.93 4.84 -8.43
N VAL A 241 -2.72 4.95 -7.12
CA VAL A 241 -1.54 4.41 -6.44
C VAL A 241 -2.01 3.62 -5.23
N GLY A 242 -1.44 2.45 -5.01
CA GLY A 242 -1.79 1.62 -3.87
C GLY A 242 -0.57 0.99 -3.23
N HIS A 243 -0.44 1.08 -1.91
CA HIS A 243 0.60 0.38 -1.15
C HIS A 243 0.03 -0.84 -0.43
N SER A 244 0.75 -1.97 -0.46
CA SER A 244 0.34 -3.19 0.26
C SER A 244 -1.08 -3.63 -0.14
N LEU A 245 -2.02 -3.76 0.80
CA LEU A 245 -3.45 -4.01 0.50
C LEU A 245 -4.08 -2.94 -0.41
N GLY A 246 -3.63 -1.69 -0.32
CA GLY A 246 -4.07 -0.59 -1.17
C GLY A 246 -3.83 -0.82 -2.66
N ALA A 247 -2.81 -1.61 -3.03
CA ALA A 247 -2.57 -2.00 -4.42
C ALA A 247 -3.73 -2.83 -4.97
N HIS A 248 -4.28 -3.74 -4.17
CA HIS A 248 -5.43 -4.57 -4.54
C HIS A 248 -6.73 -3.78 -4.56
N ILE A 249 -6.92 -2.86 -3.61
CA ILE A 249 -8.02 -1.88 -3.62
C ILE A 249 -8.05 -1.11 -4.95
N MET A 250 -6.90 -0.61 -5.41
CA MET A 250 -6.82 0.15 -6.66
C MET A 250 -7.02 -0.74 -7.90
N GLY A 251 -6.54 -1.98 -7.88
CA GLY A 251 -6.83 -2.96 -8.93
C GLY A 251 -8.33 -3.24 -9.06
N LYS A 252 -9.01 -3.46 -7.93
CA LYS A 252 -10.47 -3.60 -7.90
C LYS A 252 -11.17 -2.33 -8.38
N ALA A 253 -10.74 -1.16 -7.93
CA ALA A 253 -11.32 0.11 -8.36
C ALA A 253 -11.24 0.29 -9.89
N GLY A 254 -10.09 0.00 -10.50
CA GLY A 254 -9.92 0.04 -11.96
C GLY A 254 -10.83 -0.92 -12.72
N ARG A 255 -10.94 -2.17 -12.24
CA ARG A 255 -11.84 -3.18 -12.82
C ARG A 255 -13.30 -2.79 -12.72
N THR A 256 -13.76 -2.38 -11.53
CA THR A 256 -15.15 -1.93 -11.34
C THR A 256 -15.44 -0.67 -12.15
N PHE A 257 -14.50 0.28 -12.20
CA PHE A 257 -14.64 1.48 -13.03
C PHE A 257 -14.82 1.12 -14.52
N THR A 258 -14.05 0.15 -15.01
CA THR A 258 -14.19 -0.36 -16.38
C THR A 258 -15.56 -0.96 -16.62
N LYS A 259 -16.06 -1.80 -15.68
CA LYS A 259 -17.42 -2.36 -15.76
C LYS A 259 -18.51 -1.28 -15.76
N LEU A 260 -18.33 -0.22 -14.95
CA LEU A 260 -19.32 0.86 -14.80
C LEU A 260 -19.34 1.85 -15.97
N THR A 261 -18.25 2.00 -16.71
CA THR A 261 -18.08 3.11 -17.66
C THR A 261 -17.67 2.68 -19.07
N GLY A 262 -17.27 1.43 -19.26
CA GLY A 262 -16.67 0.95 -20.51
C GLY A 262 -15.27 1.53 -20.79
N LYS A 263 -14.68 2.28 -19.86
CA LYS A 263 -13.37 2.94 -20.01
C LYS A 263 -12.41 2.45 -18.95
N LYS A 264 -11.12 2.39 -19.28
CA LYS A 264 -10.06 2.03 -18.32
C LYS A 264 -9.43 3.26 -17.71
N ILE A 265 -8.97 3.12 -16.47
CA ILE A 265 -8.09 4.12 -15.85
C ILE A 265 -6.74 4.09 -16.57
N PRO A 266 -6.10 5.24 -16.84
CA PRO A 266 -4.85 5.26 -17.59
C PRO A 266 -3.72 4.50 -16.88
N ARG A 267 -3.58 4.71 -15.56
CA ARG A 267 -2.47 4.15 -14.81
C ARG A 267 -2.84 3.73 -13.40
N ILE A 268 -2.39 2.54 -13.01
CA ILE A 268 -2.33 2.08 -11.61
C ILE A 268 -0.88 1.75 -11.26
N THR A 269 -0.37 2.30 -10.16
CA THR A 269 0.92 1.92 -9.57
C THR A 269 0.74 1.11 -8.30
N GLY A 270 1.29 -0.11 -8.26
CA GLY A 270 1.35 -0.96 -7.08
C GLY A 270 2.68 -0.83 -6.33
N LEU A 271 2.64 -0.42 -5.07
CA LEU A 271 3.80 -0.31 -4.19
C LEU A 271 3.81 -1.51 -3.24
N ASP A 272 4.68 -2.47 -3.53
CA ASP A 272 4.86 -3.72 -2.80
C ASP A 272 3.54 -4.47 -2.48
N PRO A 273 2.77 -4.92 -3.50
CA PRO A 273 1.43 -5.48 -3.30
C PRO A 273 1.43 -6.70 -2.37
N ALA A 274 0.51 -6.73 -1.41
CA ALA A 274 0.50 -7.73 -0.33
C ALA A 274 0.36 -9.18 -0.86
N LYS A 275 1.09 -10.10 -0.24
CA LYS A 275 1.04 -11.53 -0.58
C LYS A 275 -0.16 -12.24 0.03
N PRO A 276 -0.36 -12.20 1.36
CA PRO A 276 -1.27 -13.12 2.04
C PRO A 276 -2.73 -12.92 1.62
N CYS A 277 -3.46 -14.03 1.47
CA CYS A 277 -4.89 -14.11 1.13
C CYS A 277 -5.25 -13.73 -0.32
N PHE A 278 -4.26 -13.54 -1.20
CA PHE A 278 -4.47 -13.23 -2.62
C PHE A 278 -3.90 -14.35 -3.52
N TYR A 279 -4.09 -15.63 -3.14
CA TYR A 279 -3.50 -16.77 -3.85
C TYR A 279 -4.24 -17.13 -5.15
N LYS A 280 -3.57 -17.92 -5.99
CA LYS A 280 -3.98 -18.41 -7.32
C LYS A 280 -5.18 -19.37 -7.19
N ASN A 281 -6.42 -18.84 -7.16
CA ASN A 281 -7.71 -19.47 -7.53
C ASN A 281 -8.94 -18.71 -6.92
N ASP A 282 -9.07 -17.42 -7.23
CA ASP A 282 -10.38 -16.73 -7.29
C ASP A 282 -11.23 -16.45 -6.04
N THR A 283 -10.66 -16.39 -4.82
CA THR A 283 -11.45 -15.82 -3.69
C THR A 283 -11.34 -14.29 -3.58
N LEU A 284 -10.15 -13.73 -3.81
CA LEU A 284 -9.93 -12.28 -3.84
C LEU A 284 -9.05 -11.91 -5.02
N TYR A 285 -9.47 -10.91 -5.78
CA TYR A 285 -8.74 -10.55 -6.99
C TYR A 285 -7.59 -9.62 -6.65
N SER A 286 -6.38 -10.15 -6.79
CA SER A 286 -5.16 -9.36 -6.73
C SER A 286 -5.08 -8.30 -7.83
N LEU A 287 -4.23 -7.30 -7.62
CA LEU A 287 -3.83 -6.36 -8.66
C LEU A 287 -3.22 -7.14 -9.82
N ARG A 288 -3.63 -6.83 -11.05
CA ARG A 288 -3.13 -7.51 -12.25
C ARG A 288 -3.12 -6.60 -13.47
N ARG A 289 -2.33 -6.99 -14.48
CA ARG A 289 -2.40 -6.42 -15.83
C ARG A 289 -3.84 -6.39 -16.33
N GLY A 290 -4.22 -5.28 -16.94
CA GLY A 290 -5.56 -5.06 -17.49
C GLY A 290 -6.54 -4.37 -16.53
N ASP A 291 -6.21 -4.22 -15.25
CA ASP A 291 -6.98 -3.42 -14.29
C ASP A 291 -6.97 -1.90 -14.64
N ALA A 292 -5.97 -1.47 -15.42
CA ALA A 292 -5.82 -0.16 -16.05
C ALA A 292 -5.28 -0.33 -17.49
N ASP A 293 -5.15 0.76 -18.23
CA ASP A 293 -4.42 0.78 -19.51
C ASP A 293 -2.94 0.46 -19.32
N PHE A 294 -2.38 0.87 -18.18
CA PHE A 294 -1.02 0.57 -17.77
C PHE A 294 -0.91 0.31 -16.27
N VAL A 295 -0.30 -0.81 -15.89
CA VAL A 295 -0.04 -1.18 -14.49
C VAL A 295 1.46 -1.31 -14.26
N ASP A 296 2.03 -0.47 -13.38
CA ASP A 296 3.43 -0.57 -12.95
C ASP A 296 3.56 -0.97 -11.48
N VAL A 297 4.51 -1.85 -11.16
CA VAL A 297 4.66 -2.40 -9.81
C VAL A 297 6.10 -2.25 -9.31
N ILE A 298 6.26 -1.86 -8.05
CA ILE A 298 7.55 -1.79 -7.35
C ILE A 298 7.56 -2.85 -6.26
N HIS A 299 8.48 -3.81 -6.35
CA HIS A 299 8.60 -4.94 -5.43
C HIS A 299 9.82 -4.78 -4.52
N THR A 300 9.60 -4.70 -3.20
CA THR A 300 10.68 -4.49 -2.21
C THR A 300 10.70 -5.53 -1.08
N ASN A 301 9.60 -6.23 -0.79
CA ASN A 301 9.57 -7.31 0.21
C ASN A 301 9.04 -8.65 -0.34
N ILE A 302 9.59 -9.06 -1.48
CA ILE A 302 9.10 -10.20 -2.25
C ILE A 302 9.11 -11.51 -1.46
N GLY A 303 8.00 -12.25 -1.52
CA GLY A 303 7.89 -13.59 -0.95
C GLY A 303 7.66 -13.63 0.56
N ILE A 304 7.84 -12.52 1.28
CA ILE A 304 7.53 -12.39 2.70
C ILE A 304 6.18 -11.66 2.84
N LEU A 305 6.14 -10.32 2.85
CA LEU A 305 4.87 -9.58 2.91
C LEU A 305 4.28 -9.30 1.54
N ALA A 306 5.11 -9.26 0.48
CA ALA A 306 4.65 -8.88 -0.85
C ALA A 306 4.75 -10.00 -1.88
N LYS A 307 3.93 -9.90 -2.94
CA LYS A 307 3.96 -10.86 -4.04
C LYS A 307 5.32 -10.84 -4.74
N LYS A 308 5.87 -12.03 -4.96
CA LYS A 308 7.15 -12.23 -5.64
C LYS A 308 7.00 -12.13 -7.15
N LYS A 309 5.95 -12.74 -7.70
CA LYS A 309 5.74 -12.85 -9.14
C LYS A 309 5.31 -11.50 -9.73
N PRO A 310 5.66 -11.23 -11.00
CA PRO A 310 5.16 -10.06 -11.74
C PRO A 310 3.64 -10.02 -11.76
N LEU A 311 3.07 -8.82 -11.63
CA LEU A 311 1.64 -8.55 -11.63
C LEU A 311 1.23 -7.56 -12.73
N GLY A 312 2.11 -6.63 -13.10
CA GLY A 312 1.80 -5.50 -13.96
C GLY A 312 2.07 -5.71 -15.45
N ASP A 313 1.97 -4.61 -16.18
CA ASP A 313 2.61 -4.44 -17.49
C ASP A 313 4.13 -4.40 -17.34
N VAL A 314 4.61 -3.68 -16.32
CA VAL A 314 6.01 -3.59 -15.93
C VAL A 314 6.18 -3.78 -14.42
N ASP A 315 7.20 -4.54 -14.03
CA ASP A 315 7.49 -4.86 -12.64
C ASP A 315 8.96 -4.57 -12.32
N PHE A 316 9.20 -3.71 -11.34
CA PHE A 316 10.53 -3.27 -10.91
C PHE A 316 10.94 -3.95 -9.62
N TYR A 317 12.20 -4.41 -9.58
CA TYR A 317 12.80 -5.11 -8.45
C TYR A 317 14.08 -4.38 -7.99
N PRO A 318 13.94 -3.36 -7.12
CA PRO A 318 15.07 -2.56 -6.67
C PRO A 318 15.98 -3.35 -5.75
N GLY A 319 17.27 -3.41 -6.07
CA GLY A 319 18.22 -4.26 -5.35
C GLY A 319 18.15 -5.76 -5.72
N GLY A 320 17.34 -6.12 -6.72
CA GLY A 320 17.29 -7.47 -7.31
C GLY A 320 16.27 -8.40 -6.65
N ALA A 321 16.46 -9.70 -6.83
CA ALA A 321 15.54 -10.76 -6.37
C ALA A 321 15.63 -11.09 -4.86
N ASN A 322 16.00 -10.12 -4.02
CA ASN A 322 16.11 -10.29 -2.58
C ASN A 322 14.85 -9.78 -1.86
N SER A 323 14.44 -10.47 -0.79
CA SER A 323 13.28 -10.05 0.04
C SER A 323 13.56 -8.83 0.92
N LEU A 324 14.83 -8.47 1.13
CA LEU A 324 15.22 -7.27 1.87
C LEU A 324 16.06 -6.37 0.92
N PRO A 325 15.60 -5.15 0.63
CA PRO A 325 16.33 -4.23 -0.21
C PRO A 325 17.55 -3.68 0.53
N PRO A 326 18.57 -3.15 -0.19
CA PRO A 326 19.75 -2.57 0.43
C PRO A 326 19.40 -1.51 1.49
N GLY A 327 19.97 -1.64 2.69
CA GLY A 327 19.74 -0.72 3.81
C GLY A 327 18.53 -1.04 4.70
N CYS A 328 17.80 -2.13 4.43
CA CYS A 328 16.79 -2.66 5.35
C CYS A 328 17.27 -3.93 6.05
N LEU A 329 17.02 -3.99 7.36
CA LEU A 329 17.28 -5.17 8.20
C LEU A 329 15.99 -5.85 8.67
N THR A 330 14.85 -5.16 8.57
CA THR A 330 13.54 -5.67 8.99
C THR A 330 12.59 -5.80 7.80
N VAL A 331 11.64 -6.72 7.92
CA VAL A 331 10.57 -6.95 6.96
C VAL A 331 9.71 -5.69 6.77
N THR A 332 9.40 -4.98 7.86
CA THR A 332 8.64 -3.72 7.82
C THR A 332 9.39 -2.63 7.05
N CYS A 333 10.70 -2.47 7.28
CA CYS A 333 11.52 -1.54 6.50
C CYS A 333 11.45 -1.88 5.01
N ALA A 334 11.62 -3.16 4.66
CA ALA A 334 11.58 -3.62 3.29
C ALA A 334 10.22 -3.33 2.62
N HIS A 335 9.13 -3.48 3.34
CA HIS A 335 7.77 -3.25 2.83
C HIS A 335 7.45 -1.75 2.63
N ILE A 336 7.94 -0.89 3.51
CA ILE A 336 7.78 0.57 3.41
C ILE A 336 8.69 1.15 2.31
N ARG A 337 9.83 0.51 2.02
CA ARG A 337 10.83 0.99 1.07
C ARG A 337 10.28 1.29 -0.33
N ALA A 338 9.27 0.56 -0.80
CA ALA A 338 8.61 0.88 -2.08
C ALA A 338 7.97 2.28 -2.10
N VAL A 339 7.42 2.72 -0.96
CA VAL A 339 6.84 4.06 -0.80
C VAL A 339 7.93 5.12 -0.80
N GLU A 340 9.04 4.88 -0.11
CA GLU A 340 10.18 5.80 -0.09
C GLU A 340 10.79 5.98 -1.49
N TYR A 341 11.00 4.89 -2.23
CA TYR A 341 11.48 4.94 -3.61
C TYR A 341 10.51 5.70 -4.53
N PHE A 342 9.21 5.42 -4.42
CA PHE A 342 8.21 6.13 -5.21
C PHE A 342 8.17 7.62 -4.84
N ALA A 343 8.17 7.96 -3.56
CA ALA A 343 8.18 9.34 -3.07
C ALA A 343 9.41 10.12 -3.56
N GLU A 344 10.59 9.51 -3.54
CA GLU A 344 11.80 10.15 -4.09
C GLU A 344 11.65 10.45 -5.58
N SER A 345 11.10 9.51 -6.37
CA SER A 345 10.85 9.69 -7.81
C SER A 345 9.78 10.75 -8.13
N VAL A 346 8.91 11.06 -7.16
CA VAL A 346 7.81 12.03 -7.27
C VAL A 346 8.31 13.48 -7.18
N TYR A 347 9.47 13.74 -6.57
CA TYR A 347 9.95 15.13 -6.52
C TYR A 347 10.30 15.67 -7.92
N PRO A 348 10.00 16.96 -8.21
CA PRO A 348 10.37 17.58 -9.49
C PRO A 348 11.86 17.41 -9.81
N GLY A 349 12.18 16.91 -11.00
CA GLY A 349 13.55 16.66 -11.43
C GLY A 349 14.16 15.31 -11.01
N ASN A 350 13.48 14.51 -10.17
CA ASN A 350 13.97 13.21 -9.70
C ASN A 350 13.47 12.01 -10.54
N GLY A 351 12.70 12.24 -11.60
CA GLY A 351 12.08 11.17 -12.39
C GLY A 351 13.05 10.18 -13.03
N LYS A 352 14.35 10.52 -13.13
CA LYS A 352 15.40 9.65 -13.69
C LYS A 352 16.36 9.09 -12.62
N ASN A 353 16.05 9.25 -11.33
CA ASN A 353 16.91 8.78 -10.25
C ASN A 353 17.02 7.25 -10.20
N PHE A 354 15.96 6.55 -10.61
CA PHE A 354 15.84 5.10 -10.55
C PHE A 354 15.75 4.51 -11.95
N ILE A 355 16.86 4.39 -12.67
CA ILE A 355 16.86 3.77 -14.00
C ILE A 355 16.89 2.25 -13.86
N GLY A 356 15.83 1.58 -14.31
CA GLY A 356 15.77 0.12 -14.36
C GLY A 356 16.37 -0.43 -15.64
N LEU A 357 16.96 -1.62 -15.54
CA LEU A 357 17.53 -2.43 -16.61
C LEU A 357 16.60 -3.63 -16.86
N LYS A 358 16.16 -3.83 -18.11
CA LYS A 358 15.25 -4.93 -18.43
C LYS A 358 15.95 -6.27 -18.29
N CYS A 359 15.34 -7.21 -17.59
CA CYS A 359 15.82 -8.60 -17.51
C CYS A 359 14.98 -9.48 -18.45
N ALA A 360 15.59 -10.49 -19.07
CA ALA A 360 14.84 -11.42 -19.93
C ALA A 360 13.91 -12.29 -19.08
N ASP A 361 14.40 -12.77 -17.94
CA ASP A 361 13.66 -13.62 -17.03
C ASP A 361 14.08 -13.47 -15.55
N TRP A 362 13.44 -14.27 -14.71
CA TRP A 362 13.70 -14.27 -13.27
C TRP A 362 15.12 -14.73 -12.90
N ASN A 363 15.74 -15.61 -13.69
CA ASN A 363 17.11 -16.07 -13.45
C ASN A 363 18.11 -14.97 -13.73
N ASP A 364 17.92 -14.19 -14.79
CA ASP A 364 18.72 -12.99 -15.06
C ASP A 364 18.57 -11.96 -13.93
N LEU A 365 17.34 -11.74 -13.45
CA LEU A 365 17.11 -10.86 -12.29
C LEU A 365 17.83 -11.36 -11.02
N LYS A 366 17.86 -12.68 -10.77
CA LYS A 366 18.59 -13.26 -9.62
C LYS A 366 20.10 -13.07 -9.75
N LYS A 367 20.64 -13.28 -10.95
CA LYS A 367 22.06 -13.14 -11.27
C LYS A 367 22.49 -11.67 -11.50
N LEU A 368 21.53 -10.74 -11.54
CA LEU A 368 21.70 -9.35 -11.94
C LEU A 368 22.28 -9.20 -13.36
N ASN A 369 22.01 -10.16 -14.24
CA ASN A 369 22.45 -10.19 -15.63
C ASN A 369 21.37 -9.57 -16.54
N CYS A 370 21.06 -8.29 -16.33
CA CYS A 370 19.99 -7.60 -17.05
C CYS A 370 20.55 -6.64 -18.09
N ALA A 371 19.91 -6.56 -19.25
CA ALA A 371 20.41 -5.84 -20.41
C ALA A 371 20.30 -4.31 -20.20
N ALA A 372 21.38 -3.59 -20.52
CA ALA A 372 21.46 -2.15 -20.36
C ALA A 372 20.91 -1.35 -21.55
N ASP A 373 20.60 -2.02 -22.66
CA ASP A 373 20.08 -1.42 -23.89
C ASP A 373 18.59 -1.03 -23.78
N HIS A 374 17.83 -1.73 -22.95
CA HIS A 374 16.42 -1.46 -22.69
C HIS A 374 16.24 -0.96 -21.26
N THR A 375 16.04 0.35 -21.11
CA THR A 375 15.87 0.99 -19.80
C THR A 375 14.52 1.68 -19.65
N SER A 376 14.06 1.76 -18.41
CA SER A 376 12.88 2.56 -18.05
C SER A 376 13.07 3.11 -16.65
N PRO A 377 12.77 4.40 -16.39
CA PRO A 377 12.74 4.90 -15.03
C PRO A 377 11.67 4.18 -14.21
N MET A 378 12.00 3.75 -13.00
CA MET A 378 11.04 3.27 -12.02
C MET A 378 10.34 4.45 -11.35
N GLY A 379 9.06 4.28 -11.04
CA GLY A 379 8.28 5.22 -10.24
C GLY A 379 7.54 6.23 -11.11
N TYR A 380 7.47 7.49 -10.68
CA TYR A 380 6.50 8.42 -11.26
C TYR A 380 6.69 8.67 -12.76
N ALA A 381 7.93 8.75 -13.24
CA ALA A 381 8.25 9.07 -14.62
C ALA A 381 8.39 7.84 -15.54
N VAL A 382 7.92 6.66 -15.10
CA VAL A 382 7.97 5.42 -15.86
C VAL A 382 7.50 5.58 -17.31
N ASN A 383 8.18 4.90 -18.22
CA ASN A 383 7.72 4.77 -19.60
C ASN A 383 6.52 3.81 -19.64
N GLU A 384 5.33 4.33 -19.94
CA GLU A 384 4.08 3.55 -19.98
C GLU A 384 4.05 2.50 -21.11
N LYS A 385 5.03 2.52 -22.03
CA LYS A 385 5.26 1.47 -23.03
C LYS A 385 6.19 0.36 -22.55
N ALA A 386 6.85 0.51 -21.40
CA ALA A 386 7.74 -0.51 -20.85
C ALA A 386 6.95 -1.77 -20.49
N ARG A 387 7.52 -2.94 -20.76
CA ARG A 387 6.94 -4.23 -20.45
C ARG A 387 7.98 -5.18 -19.86
N GLY A 388 7.52 -6.09 -19.00
CA GLY A 388 8.33 -7.14 -18.39
C GLY A 388 8.97 -6.70 -17.06
N ILE A 389 10.03 -7.39 -16.66
CA ILE A 389 10.68 -7.21 -15.37
C ILE A 389 11.97 -6.38 -15.49
N TYR A 390 12.22 -5.56 -14.48
CA TYR A 390 13.38 -4.66 -14.45
C TYR A 390 14.13 -4.78 -13.13
N TYR A 391 15.44 -4.97 -13.21
CA TYR A 391 16.34 -4.74 -12.09
C TYR A 391 16.57 -3.24 -11.93
N VAL A 392 16.47 -2.71 -10.71
CA VAL A 392 16.78 -1.30 -10.44
C VAL A 392 17.95 -1.22 -9.43
N PRO A 393 19.12 -0.71 -9.83
CA PRO A 393 20.21 -0.50 -8.90
C PRO A 393 19.88 0.68 -7.96
N VAL A 394 20.08 0.48 -6.66
CA VAL A 394 19.72 1.45 -5.60
C VAL A 394 20.82 1.59 -4.54
N ASN A 395 20.83 2.73 -3.85
CA ASN A 395 21.66 3.00 -2.68
C ASN A 395 21.00 2.47 -1.40
N ARG A 396 21.82 2.29 -0.34
CA ARG A 396 21.34 1.85 0.98
C ARG A 396 20.66 2.97 1.79
N LYS A 397 20.94 4.22 1.46
CA LYS A 397 20.45 5.43 2.14
C LYS A 397 19.95 6.43 1.09
N SER A 398 19.08 7.34 1.52
CA SER A 398 18.61 8.44 0.69
C SER A 398 19.77 9.38 0.30
N PRO A 399 19.81 9.91 -0.94
CA PRO A 399 18.93 9.57 -2.06
C PRO A 399 19.19 8.14 -2.54
N TYR A 400 18.12 7.35 -2.63
CA TYR A 400 18.16 5.93 -2.92
C TYR A 400 18.42 5.65 -4.39
N GLY A 401 17.98 6.51 -5.30
CA GLY A 401 18.21 6.31 -6.72
C GLY A 401 19.70 6.44 -7.06
N LYS A 402 20.26 5.46 -7.78
CA LYS A 402 21.68 5.49 -8.19
C LYS A 402 22.05 6.67 -9.07
N ASN A 403 21.07 7.21 -9.80
CA ASN A 403 21.27 8.33 -10.71
C ASN A 403 20.84 9.67 -10.09
N ALA A 404 20.60 9.69 -8.77
CA ALA A 404 20.28 10.91 -8.06
C ALA A 404 21.45 11.89 -8.13
N LYS A 405 21.15 13.14 -8.50
CA LYS A 405 22.14 14.23 -8.53
C LYS A 405 22.25 14.86 -7.14
N PRO A 406 23.33 15.60 -6.82
CA PRO A 406 23.40 16.37 -5.57
C PRO A 406 22.19 17.30 -5.37
N SER A 407 21.65 17.86 -6.47
CA SER A 407 20.44 18.68 -6.46
C SER A 407 19.17 17.91 -6.08
N SER A 408 19.12 16.59 -6.29
CA SER A 408 17.97 15.74 -5.97
C SER A 408 17.72 15.62 -4.46
N ALA A 409 18.78 15.71 -3.64
CA ALA A 409 18.68 15.71 -2.19
C ALA A 409 18.10 17.05 -1.65
N ARG A 410 18.18 18.14 -2.42
CA ARG A 410 17.65 19.46 -2.02
C ARG A 410 16.16 19.41 -1.67
N TRP A 411 15.42 18.49 -2.28
CA TRP A 411 13.98 18.36 -2.08
C TRP A 411 13.58 17.76 -0.73
N GLU A 412 14.46 16.98 -0.09
CA GLU A 412 14.23 16.49 1.28
C GLU A 412 14.07 17.65 2.27
N ASN A 413 14.72 18.79 2.00
CA ASN A 413 14.60 20.00 2.81
C ASN A 413 13.61 21.03 2.23
N ALA A 414 12.94 20.70 1.11
CA ALA A 414 12.01 21.62 0.48
C ALA A 414 10.76 21.84 1.34
N LYS A 415 10.39 23.11 1.48
CA LYS A 415 9.23 23.59 2.25
C LYS A 415 7.98 23.61 1.37
N CYS A 416 7.61 22.47 0.79
CA CYS A 416 6.49 22.35 -0.16
C CYS A 416 5.09 22.41 0.48
N ASN A 417 5.05 22.14 1.78
CA ASN A 417 3.90 22.16 2.67
C ASN A 417 3.69 23.53 3.35
N LYS A 418 4.33 24.60 2.87
CA LYS A 418 4.06 25.95 3.37
C LYS A 418 2.88 26.56 2.63
N CYS A 419 1.81 26.80 3.38
CA CYS A 419 0.79 27.74 2.95
C CYS A 419 1.45 29.11 2.76
N GLU A 420 1.60 29.53 1.51
CA GLU A 420 1.97 30.92 1.24
C GLU A 420 0.77 31.74 1.73
N LYS A 421 0.91 32.41 2.89
CA LYS A 421 -0.09 33.36 3.37
C LYS A 421 -0.36 34.28 2.19
N VAL A 422 -1.52 34.11 1.55
CA VAL A 422 -1.91 34.88 0.38
C VAL A 422 -1.55 36.32 0.70
N ARG A 423 -0.75 36.96 -0.14
CA ARG A 423 -0.31 38.37 -0.02
C ARG A 423 -1.49 39.34 -0.14
N ARG A 424 -2.67 39.00 0.41
CA ARG A 424 -3.87 39.84 0.52
C ARG A 424 -3.52 41.13 1.25
N LYS A 425 -2.74 41.05 2.34
CA LYS A 425 -2.25 42.25 3.07
C LYS A 425 -1.34 43.17 2.26
N LYS A 426 -0.61 42.70 1.23
CA LYS A 426 0.25 43.57 0.40
C LYS A 426 -0.50 44.18 -0.79
N ARG A 427 -1.51 43.47 -1.32
CA ARG A 427 -2.35 43.97 -2.42
C ARG A 427 -3.45 44.91 -1.91
N GLU A 428 -4.01 44.65 -0.73
CA GLU A 428 -4.93 45.57 -0.02
C GLU A 428 -4.18 46.83 0.42
N LYS A 429 -3.01 46.72 1.07
CA LYS A 429 -2.19 47.91 1.40
C LYS A 429 -1.72 48.70 0.16
N ARG A 430 -1.49 48.07 -1.00
CA ARG A 430 -1.20 48.79 -2.25
C ARG A 430 -2.42 49.46 -2.85
N LYS A 431 -3.61 48.85 -2.74
CA LYS A 431 -4.88 49.46 -3.17
C LYS A 431 -5.27 50.63 -2.25
N GLU A 432 -5.08 50.48 -0.94
CA GLU A 432 -5.35 51.50 0.07
C GLU A 432 -4.37 52.69 -0.04
N LYS A 433 -3.07 52.41 -0.27
CA LYS A 433 -2.10 53.48 -0.60
C LYS A 433 -2.36 54.15 -1.94
N GLY A 434 -2.78 53.39 -2.96
CA GLY A 434 -3.16 53.95 -4.26
C GLY A 434 -4.43 54.81 -4.18
N PHE A 435 -5.41 54.40 -3.39
CA PHE A 435 -6.65 55.14 -3.14
C PHE A 435 -6.39 56.43 -2.33
N ASN A 436 -5.56 56.37 -1.29
CA ASN A 436 -5.20 57.55 -0.51
C ASN A 436 -4.36 58.54 -1.32
N SER A 437 -3.45 58.06 -2.18
CA SER A 437 -2.68 58.93 -3.09
C SER A 437 -3.56 59.63 -4.13
N TRP A 438 -4.61 58.96 -4.61
CA TRP A 438 -5.57 59.52 -5.55
C TRP A 438 -6.46 60.59 -4.88
N LEU A 439 -6.93 60.32 -3.65
CA LEU A 439 -7.68 61.29 -2.83
C LEU A 439 -6.85 62.55 -2.52
N SER A 440 -5.57 62.41 -2.14
CA SER A 440 -4.69 63.56 -1.91
C SER A 440 -4.49 64.41 -3.18
N SER A 441 -4.43 63.79 -4.36
CA SER A 441 -4.30 64.51 -5.63
C SER A 441 -5.58 65.28 -6.01
N LEU A 442 -6.76 64.76 -5.66
CA LEU A 442 -8.04 65.45 -5.83
C LEU A 442 -8.20 66.65 -4.89
N VAL A 443 -7.72 66.55 -3.64
CA VAL A 443 -7.75 67.66 -2.68
C VAL A 443 -6.82 68.80 -3.10
N VAL A 444 -5.63 68.48 -3.64
CA VAL A 444 -4.70 69.48 -4.18
C VAL A 444 -5.30 70.19 -5.41
N ASN A 445 -5.98 69.47 -6.31
CA ASN A 445 -6.66 70.10 -7.45
C ASN A 445 -7.88 70.94 -7.06
N SER A 446 -8.51 70.70 -5.91
CA SER A 446 -9.62 71.52 -5.39
C SER A 446 -9.15 72.82 -4.73
N GLN A 447 -7.92 72.86 -4.21
CA GLN A 447 -7.31 74.10 -3.68
C GLN A 447 -6.79 75.03 -4.77
N ILE A 448 -6.43 74.51 -5.95
CA ILE A 448 -6.03 75.34 -7.10
C ILE A 448 -7.23 76.11 -7.70
N PHE A 449 -8.47 75.64 -7.51
CA PHE A 449 -9.67 76.32 -7.99
C PHE A 449 -10.32 77.31 -7.00
N LYS A 450 -9.73 77.53 -5.82
CA LYS A 450 -10.21 78.54 -4.84
C LYS A 450 -9.34 79.80 -4.75
N GLY A 451 -8.40 79.97 -5.69
CA GLY A 451 -7.45 81.09 -5.71
C GLY A 451 -7.55 82.04 -6.91
N VAL A 452 -8.65 82.03 -7.67
CA VAL A 452 -8.92 83.05 -8.70
C VAL A 452 -10.31 83.62 -8.45
N GLY A 453 -10.36 84.63 -7.58
CA GLY A 453 -11.59 85.28 -7.16
C GLY A 453 -11.34 86.31 -6.07
N LEU A 454 -10.46 87.27 -6.32
CA LEU A 454 -10.53 88.68 -5.87
C LEU A 454 -9.21 89.40 -6.21
N LEU A 455 -9.36 90.50 -6.96
CA LEU A 455 -8.38 91.49 -7.47
C LEU A 455 -7.63 91.10 -8.75
#